data_AF-A0A1C4BMY6-F1
#
_entry.id   AF-A0A1C4BMY6-F1
#
_cell.length_a   1.000
_cell.length_b   1.000
_cell.length_c   1.000
_cell.angle_alpha   90.00
_cell.angle_beta   90.00
_cell.angle_gamma   90.00
#
_symmetry.space_group_name_H-M   'P 1'
#
loop_
_entity.id
_entity.type
_entity.pdbx_description
1 polymer ?
#
loop_
_entity_poly.entity_id
_entity_poly.type
_entity_poly.pdbx_seq_one_letter_code
_entity_poly.pdbx_strand_id
1 'polypeptide(L)'
;MAYQSGIADNEIDLLDKLNLFLTTDSELVNSGDNWTEIYSGETAATATIAKRKSYAWSAPGATAGNNIYVACKTDNRISNDTYNLYFCGGTYFNVELINQPNDIFSGMLNRTQVGLFADNNPLHYWFFANNRRFIVVTKMTTVYSSCYCGFMLPNALPNEYPYPLVIAGSCNNELQRYSITTDYFASIIDPRINHFYVFTPAQSWQQFYGSKGSQTKLVYPRGIEKFYYYGNKKNQCVNCIT
;
A
#
# COMPACT_ATOMS: atom_id res chain seq x y z
N MET A 1 9.40 18.57 -1.68
CA MET A 1 8.63 17.36 -1.33
C MET A 1 9.08 17.06 0.06
N ALA A 2 8.18 17.28 1.01
CA ALA A 2 8.49 17.18 2.41
C ALA A 2 8.93 15.76 2.75
N TYR A 3 9.77 15.65 3.77
CA TYR A 3 10.36 14.40 4.20
C TYR A 3 10.48 14.35 5.72
N GLN A 4 10.12 13.21 6.29
CA GLN A 4 10.29 12.92 7.72
C GLN A 4 10.79 11.49 7.90
N SER A 5 11.68 11.27 8.87
CA SER A 5 12.10 9.92 9.26
C SER A 5 12.22 9.80 10.77
N GLY A 6 12.10 8.58 11.28
CA GLY A 6 12.16 8.36 12.71
C GLY A 6 11.94 6.90 13.09
N ILE A 7 11.58 6.69 14.35
CA ILE A 7 11.19 5.40 14.90
C ILE A 7 9.75 5.56 15.36
N ALA A 8 8.89 4.63 14.95
CA ALA A 8 7.56 4.44 15.52
C ALA A 8 7.62 3.32 16.55
N ASP A 9 6.89 3.44 17.65
CA ASP A 9 6.88 2.44 18.72
C ASP A 9 6.11 1.16 18.34
N ASN A 10 5.10 1.31 17.47
CA ASN A 10 4.27 0.24 16.92
C ASN A 10 3.49 0.74 15.68
N GLU A 11 2.57 -0.07 15.16
CA GLU A 11 1.80 0.24 13.96
C GLU A 11 0.81 1.40 14.13
N ILE A 12 0.28 1.61 15.34
CA ILE A 12 -0.63 2.73 15.64
C ILE A 12 0.15 4.04 15.68
N ASP A 13 1.28 4.06 16.39
CA ASP A 13 2.15 5.23 16.46
C ASP A 13 2.72 5.61 15.09
N LEU A 14 3.02 4.62 14.24
CA LEU A 14 3.39 4.86 12.84
C LEU A 14 2.28 5.61 12.09
N LEU A 15 1.03 5.15 12.21
CA LEU A 15 -0.10 5.78 11.53
C LEU A 15 -0.39 7.18 12.08
N ASP A 16 -0.23 7.40 13.38
CA ASP A 16 -0.37 8.72 14.01
C ASP A 16 0.71 9.71 13.54
N LYS A 17 1.96 9.25 13.48
CA LYS A 17 3.07 10.05 12.95
C LYS A 17 2.87 10.36 11.47
N LEU A 18 2.30 9.44 10.69
CA LEU A 18 1.95 9.69 9.29
C LEU A 18 0.85 10.75 9.19
N ASN A 19 -0.22 10.66 9.98
CA ASN A 19 -1.29 11.65 10.00
C ASN A 19 -0.74 13.05 10.35
N LEU A 20 0.06 13.15 11.41
CA LEU A 20 0.67 14.41 11.83
C LEU A 20 1.57 15.00 10.73
N PHE A 21 2.40 14.17 10.10
CA PHE A 21 3.25 14.58 8.99
C PHE A 21 2.41 15.12 7.82
N LEU A 22 1.39 14.39 7.38
CA LEU A 22 0.58 14.79 6.23
C LEU A 22 -0.22 16.08 6.45
N THR A 23 -0.66 16.34 7.68
CA THR A 23 -1.63 17.41 7.99
C THR A 23 -1.00 18.66 8.59
N THR A 24 0.11 18.54 9.32
CA THR A 24 0.68 19.63 10.12
C THR A 24 2.16 19.90 9.87
N ASP A 25 2.84 19.10 9.04
CA ASP A 25 4.24 19.35 8.71
C ASP A 25 4.45 20.75 8.15
N SER A 26 5.44 21.46 8.69
CA SER A 26 5.66 22.86 8.36
C SER A 26 6.06 23.10 6.90
N GLU A 27 6.77 22.17 6.24
CA GLU A 27 7.13 22.31 4.82
C GLU A 27 5.88 22.16 3.95
N LEU A 28 5.03 21.17 4.27
CA LEU A 28 3.76 20.96 3.56
C LEU A 28 2.80 22.14 3.74
N VAL A 29 2.60 22.60 4.98
CA VAL A 29 1.67 23.69 5.29
C VAL A 29 2.12 25.01 4.65
N ASN A 30 3.40 25.36 4.77
CA ASN A 30 3.93 26.59 4.18
C ASN A 30 3.84 26.61 2.65
N SER A 31 3.86 25.43 2.02
CA SER A 31 3.74 25.28 0.57
C SER A 31 2.29 25.13 0.09
N GLY A 32 1.31 25.01 1.00
CA GLY A 32 -0.08 24.67 0.65
C GLY A 32 -0.23 23.24 0.12
N ASP A 33 0.74 22.37 0.42
CA ASP A 33 0.82 20.98 -0.05
C ASP A 33 0.29 19.97 0.99
N ASN A 34 -0.15 20.44 2.16
CA ASN A 34 -0.65 19.59 3.22
C ASN A 34 -1.95 18.89 2.82
N TRP A 35 -2.11 17.68 3.34
CA TRP A 35 -3.34 16.92 3.21
C TRP A 35 -4.29 17.33 4.34
N THR A 36 -5.58 17.17 4.11
CA THR A 36 -6.62 17.44 5.10
C THR A 36 -7.12 16.12 5.67
N GLU A 37 -7.12 15.97 6.99
CA GLU A 37 -7.83 14.87 7.66
C GLU A 37 -9.34 15.05 7.48
N ILE A 38 -10.00 14.05 6.92
CA ILE A 38 -11.45 14.05 6.69
C ILE A 38 -12.18 12.99 7.53
N TYR A 39 -11.42 12.13 8.21
CA TYR A 39 -11.95 11.15 9.17
C TYR A 39 -10.84 10.68 10.11
N SER A 40 -11.22 10.45 11.36
CA SER A 40 -10.44 9.70 12.35
C SER A 40 -11.36 8.72 13.07
N GLY A 41 -10.90 7.48 13.24
CA GLY A 41 -11.67 6.44 13.91
C GLY A 41 -10.78 5.48 14.67
N GLU A 42 -11.33 4.91 15.74
CA GLU A 42 -10.65 3.97 16.61
C GLU A 42 -11.53 2.75 16.89
N THR A 43 -10.92 1.57 16.95
CA THR A 43 -11.56 0.35 17.41
C THR A 43 -10.86 -0.14 18.67
N ALA A 44 -11.63 -0.38 19.73
CA ALA A 44 -11.12 -0.86 21.00
C ALA A 44 -10.47 -2.24 20.88
N ALA A 45 -9.49 -2.51 21.74
CA ALA A 45 -8.85 -3.82 21.83
C ALA A 45 -9.85 -4.89 22.31
N THR A 46 -9.62 -6.13 21.89
CA THR A 46 -10.32 -7.33 22.37
C THR A 46 -9.28 -8.38 22.77
N ALA A 47 -9.72 -9.56 23.22
CA ALA A 47 -8.80 -10.63 23.62
C ALA A 47 -7.90 -11.15 22.48
N THR A 48 -8.29 -10.96 21.20
CA THR A 48 -7.58 -11.52 20.03
C THR A 48 -6.99 -10.45 19.11
N ILE A 49 -7.37 -9.19 19.32
CA ILE A 49 -7.08 -8.05 18.45
C ILE A 49 -6.63 -6.90 19.34
N ALA A 50 -5.46 -6.31 19.06
CA ALA A 50 -5.01 -5.11 19.73
C ALA A 50 -5.85 -3.91 19.26
N LYS A 51 -5.73 -2.76 19.94
CA LYS A 51 -6.39 -1.52 19.52
C LYS A 51 -6.07 -1.23 18.05
N ARG A 52 -7.01 -0.64 17.31
CA ARG A 52 -6.80 -0.25 15.91
C ARG A 52 -7.19 1.19 15.70
N LYS A 53 -6.51 1.84 14.76
CA LYS A 53 -6.76 3.21 14.36
C LYS A 53 -6.94 3.31 12.86
N SER A 54 -7.68 4.34 12.45
CA SER A 54 -7.99 4.59 11.05
C SER A 54 -8.08 6.09 10.79
N TYR A 55 -7.62 6.50 9.62
CA TYR A 55 -7.71 7.88 9.13
C TYR A 55 -8.12 7.88 7.68
N ALA A 56 -8.80 8.93 7.24
CA ALA A 56 -8.89 9.27 5.83
C ALA A 56 -8.45 10.69 5.59
N TRP A 57 -7.87 10.91 4.42
CA TRP A 57 -7.29 12.18 4.02
C TRP A 57 -7.78 12.59 2.64
N SER A 58 -7.84 13.91 2.43
CA SER A 58 -8.00 14.52 1.12
C SER A 58 -6.78 15.39 0.80
N ALA A 59 -6.16 15.18 -0.35
CA ALA A 59 -5.13 16.07 -0.87
C ALA A 59 -5.74 17.05 -1.90
N PRO A 60 -5.27 18.31 -1.96
CA PRO A 60 -5.78 19.29 -2.91
C PRO A 60 -5.48 18.95 -4.38
N GLY A 61 -4.50 18.07 -4.65
CA GLY A 61 -4.06 17.78 -6.02
C GLY A 61 -3.29 18.96 -6.65
N ALA A 62 -2.85 18.78 -7.90
CA ALA A 62 -2.05 19.81 -8.60
C ALA A 62 -2.89 20.97 -9.16
N THR A 63 -4.21 20.80 -9.24
CA THR A 63 -5.15 21.78 -9.80
C THR A 63 -6.50 21.65 -9.11
N ALA A 64 -7.17 22.78 -8.86
CA ALA A 64 -8.49 22.82 -8.23
C ALA A 64 -9.51 21.97 -9.02
N GLY A 65 -9.96 20.86 -8.44
CA GLY A 65 -11.00 19.99 -9.01
C GLY A 65 -10.76 18.48 -8.83
N ASN A 66 -9.51 18.04 -8.67
CA ASN A 66 -9.17 16.61 -8.59
C ASN A 66 -8.58 16.25 -7.23
N ASN A 67 -9.40 16.33 -6.20
CA ASN A 67 -9.02 15.92 -4.85
C ASN A 67 -8.62 14.45 -4.82
N ILE A 68 -7.55 14.13 -4.10
CA ILE A 68 -7.09 12.76 -3.92
C ILE A 68 -7.65 12.25 -2.60
N TYR A 69 -8.37 11.13 -2.63
CA TYR A 69 -8.90 10.49 -1.42
C TYR A 69 -8.15 9.21 -1.11
N VAL A 70 -7.59 9.14 0.10
CA VAL A 70 -6.89 7.95 0.61
C VAL A 70 -7.31 7.71 2.05
N ALA A 71 -7.64 6.48 2.38
CA ALA A 71 -7.90 6.01 3.73
C ALA A 71 -6.84 5.00 4.15
N CYS A 72 -6.52 4.97 5.44
CA CYS A 72 -5.65 3.97 6.04
C CYS A 72 -6.26 3.41 7.32
N LYS A 73 -6.01 2.12 7.58
CA LYS A 73 -6.33 1.49 8.86
C LYS A 73 -5.21 0.56 9.31
N THR A 74 -5.01 0.45 10.61
CA THR A 74 -4.21 -0.63 11.20
C THR A 74 -5.07 -1.89 11.33
N ASP A 75 -4.51 -3.05 11.03
CA ASP A 75 -5.11 -4.35 11.28
C ASP A 75 -4.07 -5.26 11.95
N ASN A 76 -4.53 -6.04 12.92
CA ASN A 76 -3.63 -6.85 13.74
C ASN A 76 -4.30 -8.11 14.30
N ARG A 77 -3.49 -9.10 14.65
CA ARG A 77 -3.92 -10.32 15.33
C ARG A 77 -2.85 -10.76 16.33
N ILE A 78 -3.22 -10.75 17.62
CA ILE A 78 -2.29 -10.99 18.74
C ILE A 78 -1.70 -12.40 18.66
N SER A 79 -2.54 -13.41 18.42
CA SER A 79 -2.11 -14.82 18.38
C SER A 79 -1.11 -15.14 17.29
N ASN A 80 -1.15 -14.37 16.19
CA ASN A 80 -0.31 -14.60 15.01
C ASN A 80 0.88 -13.64 14.96
N ASP A 81 0.92 -12.67 15.87
CA ASP A 81 1.96 -11.63 15.92
C ASP A 81 2.11 -10.94 14.54
N THR A 82 0.96 -10.48 14.02
CA THR A 82 0.82 -9.81 12.72
C THR A 82 0.20 -8.43 12.92
N TYR A 83 0.86 -7.39 12.40
CA TYR A 83 0.46 -5.99 12.54
C TYR A 83 0.77 -5.26 11.22
N ASN A 84 -0.26 -4.82 10.50
CA ASN A 84 -0.12 -4.19 9.18
C ASN A 84 -0.92 -2.88 9.11
N LEU A 85 -0.50 -2.01 8.20
CA LEU A 85 -1.31 -0.88 7.73
C LEU A 85 -1.90 -1.25 6.37
N TYR A 86 -3.20 -1.02 6.18
CA TYR A 86 -3.83 -1.08 4.88
C TYR A 86 -4.14 0.32 4.38
N PHE A 87 -3.85 0.55 3.11
CA PHE A 87 -4.17 1.78 2.40
C PHE A 87 -5.24 1.49 1.34
N CYS A 88 -6.16 2.43 1.20
CA CYS A 88 -7.28 2.37 0.29
C CYS A 88 -7.39 3.70 -0.43
N GLY A 89 -7.32 3.70 -1.77
CA GLY A 89 -7.67 4.86 -2.57
C GLY A 89 -9.05 4.68 -3.21
N GLY A 90 -9.68 5.79 -3.56
CA GLY A 90 -10.93 5.81 -4.29
C GLY A 90 -11.18 7.12 -5.00
N THR A 91 -12.36 7.23 -5.61
CA THR A 91 -12.77 8.44 -6.33
C THR A 91 -13.44 9.46 -5.40
N TYR A 92 -13.97 9.02 -4.26
CA TYR A 92 -14.60 9.89 -3.28
C TYR A 92 -14.70 9.18 -1.93
N PHE A 93 -14.68 9.95 -0.83
CA PHE A 93 -14.88 9.45 0.52
C PHE A 93 -16.16 10.04 1.13
N ASN A 94 -17.05 9.18 1.61
CA ASN A 94 -18.28 9.54 2.31
C ASN A 94 -18.32 8.84 3.68
N VAL A 95 -18.23 9.63 4.76
CA VAL A 95 -18.27 9.12 6.14
C VAL A 95 -19.58 8.41 6.47
N GLU A 96 -20.70 8.83 5.87
CA GLU A 96 -22.03 8.25 6.14
C GLU A 96 -22.18 6.81 5.61
N LEU A 97 -21.29 6.37 4.72
CA LEU A 97 -21.28 4.99 4.23
C LEU A 97 -20.50 4.04 5.13
N ILE A 98 -19.84 4.55 6.18
CA ILE A 98 -19.11 3.73 7.15
C ILE A 98 -20.13 2.99 8.01
N ASN A 99 -20.26 1.68 7.75
CA ASN A 99 -21.25 0.83 8.40
C ASN A 99 -20.69 0.04 9.60
N GLN A 100 -19.36 -0.01 9.77
CA GLN A 100 -18.69 -0.69 10.88
C GLN A 100 -17.44 0.09 11.33
N PRO A 101 -17.18 0.18 12.66
CA PRO A 101 -16.02 0.94 13.19
C PRO A 101 -14.65 0.49 12.68
N ASN A 102 -14.50 -0.77 12.26
CA ASN A 102 -13.26 -1.38 11.78
C ASN A 102 -13.15 -1.43 10.24
N ASP A 103 -14.15 -0.92 9.51
CA ASP A 103 -14.14 -0.87 8.04
C ASP A 103 -14.33 0.53 7.48
N ILE A 104 -13.39 1.43 7.79
CA ILE A 104 -13.30 2.77 7.17
C ILE A 104 -13.35 2.72 5.63
N PHE A 105 -12.90 1.63 5.01
CA PHE A 105 -12.89 1.49 3.55
C PHE A 105 -14.30 1.42 2.96
N SER A 106 -15.34 1.10 3.75
CA SER A 106 -16.75 1.16 3.29
C SER A 106 -17.19 2.60 2.96
N GLY A 107 -16.53 3.60 3.57
CA GLY A 107 -16.67 5.00 3.21
C GLY A 107 -16.07 5.39 1.85
N MET A 108 -15.26 4.52 1.24
CA MET A 108 -14.56 4.82 -0.02
C MET A 108 -15.35 4.31 -1.24
N LEU A 109 -15.70 5.22 -2.16
CA LEU A 109 -16.33 4.86 -3.43
C LEU A 109 -15.30 4.43 -4.46
N ASN A 110 -15.64 3.39 -5.24
CA ASN A 110 -14.80 2.79 -6.28
C ASN A 110 -13.38 2.58 -5.74
N ARG A 111 -13.23 1.60 -4.85
CA ARG A 111 -12.09 1.48 -3.94
C ARG A 111 -11.11 0.38 -4.34
N THR A 112 -9.88 0.51 -3.85
CA THR A 112 -8.87 -0.55 -3.85
C THR A 112 -8.26 -0.75 -2.46
N GLN A 113 -7.42 -1.76 -2.26
CA GLN A 113 -6.71 -1.99 -1.01
C GLN A 113 -5.32 -2.59 -1.27
N VAL A 114 -4.32 -2.05 -0.59
CA VAL A 114 -2.95 -2.60 -0.51
C VAL A 114 -2.45 -2.53 0.91
N GLY A 115 -1.48 -3.36 1.27
CA GLY A 115 -0.88 -3.41 2.59
C GLY A 115 0.54 -2.86 2.66
N LEU A 116 0.91 -2.41 3.84
CA LEU A 116 2.26 -2.10 4.27
C LEU A 116 2.53 -2.91 5.54
N PHE A 117 3.64 -3.64 5.56
CA PHE A 117 4.07 -4.32 6.77
C PHE A 117 4.48 -3.31 7.85
N ALA A 118 4.05 -3.61 9.08
CA ALA A 118 4.45 -2.94 10.30
C ALA A 118 4.74 -3.99 11.38
N ASP A 119 4.90 -3.53 12.62
CA ASP A 119 5.10 -4.40 13.77
C ASP A 119 4.55 -3.70 15.02
N ASN A 120 4.30 -4.49 16.08
CA ASN A 120 3.98 -3.97 17.41
C ASN A 120 5.25 -3.59 18.20
N ASN A 121 6.43 -3.89 17.66
CA ASN A 121 7.71 -3.45 18.17
C ASN A 121 8.20 -2.18 17.46
N PRO A 122 9.17 -1.46 18.04
CA PRO A 122 9.72 -0.27 17.42
C PRO A 122 10.28 -0.54 16.01
N LEU A 123 9.89 0.30 15.05
CA LEU A 123 10.26 0.19 13.65
C LEU A 123 10.70 1.54 13.07
N HIS A 124 11.66 1.52 12.15
CA HIS A 124 12.09 2.73 11.46
C HIS A 124 11.14 3.08 10.32
N TYR A 125 10.91 4.36 10.11
CA TYR A 125 10.09 4.85 9.00
C TYR A 125 10.73 6.02 8.25
N TRP A 126 10.31 6.17 7.00
CA TRP A 126 10.56 7.31 6.13
C TRP A 126 9.26 7.69 5.42
N PHE A 127 8.86 8.94 5.55
CA PHE A 127 7.70 9.52 4.88
C PHE A 127 8.17 10.57 3.89
N PHE A 128 7.51 10.59 2.73
CA PHE A 128 7.69 11.61 1.71
C PHE A 128 6.31 12.08 1.27
N ALA A 129 6.06 13.38 1.16
CA ALA A 129 4.75 13.87 0.73
C ALA A 129 4.81 15.19 -0.03
N ASN A 130 3.81 15.39 -0.88
CA ASN A 130 3.41 16.67 -1.47
C ASN A 130 1.89 16.66 -1.72
N ASN A 131 1.36 17.70 -2.34
CA ASN A 131 -0.07 17.79 -2.70
C ASN A 131 -0.61 16.71 -3.63
N ARG A 132 0.27 15.92 -4.29
CA ARG A 132 -0.13 14.91 -5.27
C ARG A 132 0.06 13.47 -4.79
N ARG A 133 0.91 13.21 -3.81
CA ARG A 133 1.20 11.86 -3.33
C ARG A 133 1.91 11.86 -1.99
N PHE A 134 1.83 10.73 -1.31
CA PHE A 134 2.76 10.37 -0.26
C PHE A 134 3.32 8.97 -0.46
N ILE A 135 4.51 8.75 0.09
CA ILE A 135 5.22 7.48 0.09
C ILE A 135 5.62 7.17 1.52
N VAL A 136 5.38 5.94 1.93
CA VAL A 136 5.77 5.41 3.23
C VAL A 136 6.75 4.28 3.01
N VAL A 137 7.87 4.31 3.72
CA VAL A 137 8.81 3.18 3.81
C VAL A 137 8.95 2.81 5.27
N THR A 138 8.83 1.53 5.58
CA THR A 138 9.07 0.96 6.91
C THR A 138 10.22 -0.02 6.86
N LYS A 139 10.97 -0.10 7.95
CA LYS A 139 11.96 -1.14 8.18
C LYS A 139 11.71 -1.81 9.52
N MET A 140 11.45 -3.11 9.48
CA MET A 140 11.28 -3.98 10.64
C MET A 140 12.44 -4.98 10.64
N THR A 141 13.31 -4.89 11.64
CA THR A 141 14.55 -5.69 11.70
C THR A 141 15.40 -5.51 10.42
N THR A 142 15.38 -6.46 9.49
CA THR A 142 16.10 -6.44 8.20
C THR A 142 15.17 -6.28 6.99
N VAL A 143 13.86 -6.28 7.20
CA VAL A 143 12.85 -6.26 6.14
C VAL A 143 12.41 -4.83 5.88
N TYR A 144 12.45 -4.43 4.61
CA TYR A 144 11.90 -3.15 4.15
C TYR A 144 10.57 -3.37 3.44
N SER A 145 9.62 -2.50 3.72
CA SER A 145 8.29 -2.49 3.10
C SER A 145 7.98 -1.06 2.66
N SER A 146 7.23 -0.91 1.57
CA SER A 146 6.91 0.39 1.01
C SER A 146 5.46 0.49 0.57
N CYS A 147 4.91 1.70 0.61
CA CYS A 147 3.60 2.03 0.08
C CYS A 147 3.66 3.37 -0.66
N TYR A 148 2.95 3.45 -1.77
CA TYR A 148 2.76 4.65 -2.58
C TYR A 148 1.28 4.93 -2.68
N CYS A 149 0.88 6.16 -2.35
CA CYS A 149 -0.51 6.61 -2.49
C CYS A 149 -0.56 7.99 -3.15
N GLY A 150 -1.23 8.10 -4.29
CA GLY A 150 -1.48 9.37 -4.96
C GLY A 150 -1.31 9.33 -6.47
N PHE A 151 -1.22 10.49 -7.10
CA PHE A 151 -1.11 10.60 -8.55
C PHE A 151 0.30 10.27 -9.05
N MET A 152 0.34 9.35 -10.02
CA MET A 152 1.52 9.17 -10.87
C MET A 152 1.59 10.28 -11.93
N LEU A 153 2.73 10.36 -12.61
CA LEU A 153 2.88 11.22 -13.79
C LEU A 153 2.66 10.37 -15.05
N PRO A 154 1.47 10.43 -15.69
CA PRO A 154 1.21 9.68 -16.90
C PRO A 154 1.92 10.30 -18.11
N ASN A 155 2.20 9.48 -19.11
CA ASN A 155 2.62 9.91 -20.45
C ASN A 155 1.41 10.28 -21.34
N ALA A 156 0.40 10.94 -20.75
CA ALA A 156 -0.83 11.35 -21.40
C ALA A 156 -1.18 12.78 -20.96
N LEU A 157 -1.94 13.49 -21.78
CA LEU A 157 -2.39 14.84 -21.44
C LEU A 157 -3.39 14.80 -20.27
N PRO A 158 -3.50 15.86 -19.45
CA PRO A 158 -4.45 15.90 -18.34
C PRO A 158 -5.92 15.67 -18.74
N ASN A 159 -6.31 15.96 -19.99
CA ASN A 159 -7.65 15.69 -20.50
C ASN A 159 -7.86 14.21 -20.91
N GLU A 160 -6.80 13.51 -21.33
CA GLU A 160 -6.83 12.09 -21.70
C GLU A 160 -6.80 11.20 -20.45
N TYR A 161 -6.09 11.64 -19.41
CA TYR A 161 -5.98 10.91 -18.15
C TYR A 161 -6.17 11.83 -16.93
N PRO A 162 -7.42 12.19 -16.60
CA PRO A 162 -7.70 13.19 -15.57
C PRO A 162 -7.35 12.75 -14.14
N TYR A 163 -7.44 11.46 -13.84
CA TYR A 163 -7.31 10.93 -12.48
C TYR A 163 -6.34 9.73 -12.41
N PRO A 164 -5.02 9.95 -12.61
CA PRO A 164 -4.01 8.89 -12.63
C PRO A 164 -3.61 8.44 -11.22
N LEU A 165 -4.61 8.01 -10.43
CA LEU A 165 -4.41 7.55 -9.05
C LEU A 165 -3.75 6.17 -9.02
N VAL A 166 -2.70 6.07 -8.22
CA VAL A 166 -1.98 4.83 -7.93
C VAL A 166 -2.01 4.57 -6.44
N ILE A 167 -2.32 3.32 -6.09
CA ILE A 167 -2.24 2.79 -4.74
C ILE A 167 -1.43 1.50 -4.82
N ALA A 168 -0.25 1.50 -4.21
CA ALA A 168 0.66 0.35 -4.24
C ALA A 168 1.26 0.08 -2.86
N GLY A 169 1.51 -1.18 -2.53
CA GLY A 169 2.00 -1.62 -1.23
C GLY A 169 2.77 -2.92 -1.29
N SER A 170 3.67 -3.12 -0.32
CA SER A 170 4.51 -4.32 -0.22
C SER A 170 3.80 -5.55 0.35
N CYS A 171 2.70 -5.37 1.06
CA CYS A 171 1.82 -6.44 1.52
C CYS A 171 0.56 -6.46 0.64
N ASN A 172 0.00 -7.65 0.39
CA ASN A 172 -1.26 -7.80 -0.32
C ASN A 172 -2.44 -7.31 0.56
N ASN A 173 -3.67 -7.68 0.20
CA ASN A 173 -4.87 -7.35 0.96
C ASN A 173 -5.18 -8.32 2.13
N GLU A 174 -4.22 -9.14 2.55
CA GLU A 174 -4.38 -10.11 3.63
C GLU A 174 -3.46 -9.82 4.82
N LEU A 175 -3.89 -10.21 6.02
CA LEU A 175 -3.12 -10.00 7.25
C LEU A 175 -1.99 -11.02 7.33
N GLN A 176 -0.79 -10.55 6.99
CA GLN A 176 0.42 -11.36 6.86
C GLN A 176 1.53 -10.80 7.74
N ARG A 177 2.43 -11.67 8.21
CA ARG A 177 3.65 -11.26 8.94
C ARG A 177 4.71 -10.75 7.98
N TYR A 178 5.52 -9.76 8.37
CA TYR A 178 6.61 -9.25 7.52
C TYR A 178 7.68 -10.29 7.12
N SER A 179 7.74 -11.44 7.82
CA SER A 179 8.70 -12.52 7.57
C SER A 179 8.17 -13.61 6.62
N ILE A 180 7.03 -13.40 5.97
CA ILE A 180 6.52 -14.34 4.98
C ILE A 180 7.48 -14.43 3.77
N THR A 181 7.53 -15.60 3.15
CA THR A 181 8.38 -15.87 1.98
C THR A 181 7.55 -16.22 0.73
N THR A 182 6.24 -15.96 0.76
CA THR A 182 5.32 -16.20 -0.34
C THR A 182 5.20 -14.97 -1.25
N ASP A 183 4.46 -15.09 -2.35
CA ASP A 183 4.18 -13.98 -3.27
C ASP A 183 3.27 -12.89 -2.66
N TYR A 184 2.88 -12.99 -1.38
CA TYR A 184 2.15 -11.93 -0.64
C TYR A 184 3.07 -10.85 -0.06
N PHE A 185 4.39 -11.01 -0.23
CA PHE A 185 5.36 -9.95 -0.03
C PHE A 185 6.01 -9.61 -1.37
N ALA A 186 5.81 -8.38 -1.84
CA ALA A 186 6.39 -7.86 -3.06
C ALA A 186 6.97 -6.45 -2.87
N SER A 187 7.75 -6.01 -3.86
CA SER A 187 8.12 -4.60 -3.99
C SER A 187 7.10 -3.87 -4.86
N ILE A 188 6.89 -2.58 -4.65
CA ILE A 188 6.04 -1.76 -5.51
C ILE A 188 6.54 -1.69 -6.98
N ILE A 189 7.82 -2.01 -7.23
CA ILE A 189 8.43 -2.04 -8.57
C ILE A 189 8.34 -3.42 -9.24
N ASP A 190 8.19 -4.48 -8.44
CA ASP A 190 7.92 -5.85 -8.93
C ASP A 190 6.66 -6.39 -8.25
N PRO A 191 5.48 -5.75 -8.48
CA PRO A 191 4.28 -6.10 -7.76
C PRO A 191 3.82 -7.51 -8.10
N ARG A 192 3.30 -8.21 -7.10
CA ARG A 192 2.58 -9.48 -7.27
C ARG A 192 1.08 -9.20 -7.24
N ILE A 193 0.27 -10.23 -6.98
CA ILE A 193 -1.19 -10.09 -6.96
C ILE A 193 -1.63 -9.21 -5.78
N ASN A 194 -2.50 -8.23 -6.03
CA ASN A 194 -3.05 -7.28 -5.04
C ASN A 194 -2.02 -6.33 -4.38
N HIS A 195 -0.94 -5.98 -5.08
CA HIS A 195 0.09 -5.06 -4.59
C HIS A 195 0.10 -3.69 -5.26
N PHE A 196 -0.42 -3.57 -6.47
CA PHE A 196 -0.36 -2.33 -7.24
C PHE A 196 -1.64 -2.15 -8.05
N TYR A 197 -2.32 -1.04 -7.82
CA TYR A 197 -3.50 -0.66 -8.54
C TYR A 197 -3.35 0.73 -9.15
N VAL A 198 -3.84 0.87 -10.37
CA VAL A 198 -3.98 2.15 -11.05
C VAL A 198 -5.45 2.38 -11.39
N PHE A 199 -5.90 3.62 -11.26
CA PHE A 199 -7.21 4.01 -11.71
C PHE A 199 -7.14 4.49 -13.16
N THR A 200 -7.64 3.72 -14.12
CA THR A 200 -7.44 3.99 -15.56
C THR A 200 -8.36 5.07 -16.14
N PRO A 201 -8.06 5.62 -17.34
CA PRO A 201 -8.97 6.53 -18.04
C PRO A 201 -10.37 5.95 -18.29
N ALA A 202 -10.51 4.63 -18.30
CA ALA A 202 -11.79 3.92 -18.39
C ALA A 202 -12.60 3.94 -17.07
N GLN A 203 -12.20 4.78 -16.10
CA GLN A 203 -12.84 4.93 -14.79
C GLN A 203 -12.95 3.62 -13.98
N SER A 204 -11.99 2.73 -14.19
CA SER A 204 -11.91 1.44 -13.50
C SER A 204 -10.51 1.21 -12.94
N TRP A 205 -10.45 0.54 -11.78
CA TRP A 205 -9.19 0.04 -11.25
C TRP A 205 -8.67 -1.09 -12.11
N GLN A 206 -7.40 -0.99 -12.48
CA GLN A 206 -6.64 -2.07 -13.08
C GLN A 206 -5.49 -2.42 -12.14
N GLN A 207 -5.28 -3.71 -11.95
CA GLN A 207 -4.16 -4.21 -11.18
C GLN A 207 -2.94 -4.38 -12.08
N PHE A 208 -1.78 -3.93 -11.60
CA PHE A 208 -0.49 -4.23 -12.22
C PHE A 208 0.23 -5.31 -11.42
N TYR A 209 0.69 -6.37 -12.10
CA TYR A 209 1.40 -7.46 -11.43
C TYR A 209 2.31 -8.27 -12.37
N GLY A 210 3.36 -8.87 -11.80
CA GLY A 210 4.33 -9.74 -12.45
C GLY A 210 3.85 -11.19 -12.64
N SER A 211 4.48 -11.93 -13.56
CA SER A 211 3.90 -13.06 -14.30
C SER A 211 3.70 -14.42 -13.58
N LYS A 212 3.40 -14.47 -12.29
CA LYS A 212 3.11 -15.76 -11.62
C LYS A 212 1.65 -15.97 -11.23
N GLY A 213 0.74 -15.39 -11.99
CA GLY A 213 -0.69 -15.72 -11.94
C GLY A 213 -1.27 -15.57 -13.34
N SER A 214 -1.97 -16.59 -13.81
CA SER A 214 -2.67 -16.60 -15.08
C SER A 214 -3.67 -15.42 -15.16
N GLN A 215 -3.35 -14.33 -15.88
CA GLN A 215 -4.21 -13.59 -16.84
C GLN A 215 -3.71 -12.16 -17.13
N THR A 216 -3.45 -11.87 -18.41
CA THR A 216 -3.17 -10.54 -19.00
C THR A 216 -2.05 -9.70 -18.36
N LYS A 217 -0.93 -9.64 -19.08
CA LYS A 217 0.31 -8.92 -18.77
C LYS A 217 0.14 -7.42 -19.03
N LEU A 218 0.52 -6.57 -18.10
CA LEU A 218 0.59 -5.11 -18.31
C LEU A 218 1.94 -4.51 -17.89
N VAL A 219 3.07 -5.07 -18.36
CA VAL A 219 4.37 -4.39 -18.68
C VAL A 219 5.60 -5.31 -18.43
N TYR A 220 6.62 -5.21 -19.30
CA TYR A 220 8.01 -5.66 -19.08
C TYR A 220 8.97 -4.49 -19.39
N PRO A 221 10.08 -4.30 -18.64
CA PRO A 221 11.29 -5.13 -18.82
C PRO A 221 11.74 -5.88 -17.55
N ARG A 222 12.34 -7.05 -17.78
CA ARG A 222 12.79 -8.04 -16.79
C ARG A 222 14.30 -7.88 -16.54
N GLY A 223 14.74 -7.88 -15.28
CA GLY A 223 16.16 -7.97 -14.89
C GLY A 223 16.53 -9.38 -14.42
N ILE A 224 17.31 -10.09 -15.24
CA ILE A 224 17.97 -11.41 -15.13
C ILE A 224 17.21 -12.61 -14.51
N GLU A 225 17.05 -13.65 -15.32
CA GLU A 225 16.49 -14.94 -14.95
C GLU A 225 17.39 -15.68 -13.95
N LYS A 226 16.82 -16.21 -12.86
CA LYS A 226 17.46 -17.30 -12.10
C LYS A 226 16.91 -18.64 -12.61
N PHE A 227 17.83 -19.44 -13.14
CA PHE A 227 17.69 -20.81 -13.59
C PHE A 227 16.84 -21.66 -12.64
N TYR A 228 15.81 -22.32 -13.19
CA TYR A 228 15.28 -23.52 -12.55
C TYR A 228 16.30 -24.64 -12.75
N TYR A 229 17.02 -25.03 -11.70
CA TYR A 229 17.53 -26.40 -11.64
C TYR A 229 16.32 -27.31 -11.52
N TYR A 230 15.80 -27.77 -12.66
CA TYR A 230 15.01 -29.00 -12.68
C TYR A 230 15.97 -30.13 -12.35
N GLY A 231 16.11 -30.41 -11.06
CA GLY A 231 16.70 -31.64 -10.55
C GLY A 231 15.79 -32.83 -10.88
N ASN A 232 15.64 -33.15 -12.17
CA ASN A 232 15.13 -34.45 -12.57
C ASN A 232 16.31 -35.42 -12.56
N LYS A 233 16.39 -36.23 -11.50
CA LYS A 233 17.12 -37.51 -11.56
C LYS A 233 16.58 -38.27 -12.77
N LYS A 234 17.33 -38.28 -13.88
CA LYS A 234 17.11 -39.27 -14.93
C LYS A 234 17.64 -40.60 -14.43
N ASN A 235 16.76 -41.37 -13.79
CA ASN A 235 16.81 -42.82 -13.94
C ASN A 235 16.38 -43.12 -15.38
N GLN A 236 17.33 -43.43 -16.28
CA GLN A 236 17.01 -44.12 -17.52
C GLN A 236 18.04 -45.21 -17.85
N CYS A 237 17.52 -46.43 -17.74
CA CYS A 237 17.75 -47.63 -18.55
C CYS A 237 19.08 -48.39 -18.45
N VAL A 238 18.94 -49.50 -17.73
CA VAL A 238 19.54 -50.83 -17.90
C VAL A 238 19.51 -51.30 -19.36
N ASN A 239 20.66 -51.78 -19.85
CA ASN A 239 20.95 -52.72 -20.94
C ASN A 239 20.23 -52.58 -22.30
N CYS A 240 21.02 -52.28 -23.34
CA CYS A 240 21.03 -52.92 -24.67
C CYS A 240 22.34 -52.48 -25.37
N ILE A 241 23.17 -53.23 -26.11
CA ILE A 241 23.33 -54.63 -26.57
C ILE A 241 24.80 -54.65 -27.08
N THR A 242 25.53 -55.76 -26.84
CA THR A 242 26.84 -56.22 -27.39
C THR A 242 27.79 -55.24 -28.04
#